data_AF-A0A661VGN3-F1
#
_entry.id   AF-A0A661VGN3-F1
#
_cell.length_a   1.000
_cell.length_b   1.000
_cell.length_c   1.000
_cell.angle_alpha   90.00
_cell.angle_beta   90.00
_cell.angle_gamma   90.00
#
_symmetry.space_group_name_H-M   'P 1'
#
loop_
_entity.id
_entity.type
_entity.pdbx_description
1 polymer ?
#
loop_
_entity_poly.entity_id
_entity_poly.type
_entity_poly.pdbx_seq_one_letter_code
_entity_poly.pdbx_strand_id
1 'polypeptide(L)' 'HDDLVALVEKMLELNKRLKDAVGEREELERKIERTDGEIDELVYKLYRLTEEEIGVVEN' A
#
# COMPACT_ATOMS: atom_id res chain seq x y z
N HIS A 1 10.22 2.36 -11.35
CA HIS A 1 10.23 1.05 -10.67
C HIS A 1 10.80 1.17 -9.26
N ASP A 2 11.82 2.01 -9.04
CA ASP A 2 12.41 2.27 -7.73
C ASP A 2 11.40 2.77 -6.68
N ASP A 3 10.42 3.58 -7.09
CA ASP A 3 9.36 4.06 -6.18
C ASP A 3 8.44 2.94 -5.66
N LEU A 4 8.13 1.94 -6.51
CA LEU A 4 7.30 0.81 -6.11
C LEU A 4 8.05 -0.08 -5.11
N VAL A 5 9.35 -0.31 -5.37
CA VAL A 5 10.20 -1.07 -4.46
C VAL A 5 10.29 -0.39 -3.10
N ALA A 6 10.48 0.93 -3.07
CA ALA A 6 10.53 1.70 -1.82
C ALA A 6 9.21 1.64 -1.02
N LEU A 7 8.05 1.71 -1.70
CA LEU A 7 6.76 1.58 -1.05
C LEU A 7 6.52 0.18 -0.49
N VAL A 8 6.90 -0.87 -1.23
CA VAL A 8 6.81 -2.26 -0.75
C VAL A 8 7.73 -2.50 0.44
N GLU A 9 8.96 -1.98 0.42
CA GLU A 9 9.89 -2.05 1.56
C GLU A 9 9.33 -1.36 2.80
N LYS A 10 8.78 -0.15 2.64
CA LYS A 10 8.08 0.59 3.71
C LYS A 10 6.90 -0.21 4.26
N MET A 11 6.10 -0.83 3.40
CA MET A 11 4.96 -1.65 3.81
C MET A 11 5.39 -2.89 4.60
N LEU A 12 6.50 -3.53 4.22
CA LEU A 12 7.09 -4.64 4.96
C LEU A 12 7.58 -4.21 6.35
N GLU A 13 8.18 -3.03 6.47
CA GLU A 13 8.63 -2.49 7.76
C GLU A 13 7.44 -2.19 8.68
N LEU A 14 6.41 -1.53 8.16
CA LEU A 14 5.20 -1.19 8.92
C LEU A 14 4.48 -2.45 9.43
N ASN A 15 4.36 -3.49 8.60
CA ASN A 15 3.78 -4.77 9.00
C ASN A 15 4.58 -5.47 10.10
N LYS A 16 5.92 -5.43 10.05
CA LYS A 16 6.77 -5.95 11.12
C LYS A 16 6.53 -5.20 12.44
N ARG A 17 6.50 -3.86 12.39
CA ARG A 17 6.22 -3.03 13.56
C ARG A 17 4.83 -3.28 14.14
N LEU A 18 3.83 -3.46 13.28
CA LEU A 18 2.44 -3.76 13.68
C LEU A 18 2.36 -5.07 14.47
N LYS A 19 3.09 -6.09 14.06
CA LYS A 19 3.11 -7.40 14.73
C LYS A 19 3.55 -7.32 16.20
N ASP A 20 4.49 -6.42 16.50
CA ASP A 20 5.07 -6.27 17.83
C ASP A 20 4.45 -5.09 18.63
N ALA A 21 3.49 -4.36 18.05
CA ALA A 21 2.90 -3.17 18.65
C ALA A 21 1.85 -3.51 19.73
N VAL A 22 2.01 -2.91 20.91
CA VAL A 22 1.08 -3.03 22.04
C VAL A 22 0.22 -1.76 22.23
N GLY A 23 0.66 -0.60 21.72
CA GLY A 23 0.00 0.69 21.96
C GLY A 23 -0.12 1.66 20.77
N GLU A 24 0.33 1.29 19.57
CA GLU A 24 0.32 2.16 18.36
C GLU A 24 -0.34 1.47 17.16
N ARG A 25 -1.09 0.40 17.43
CA ARG A 25 -1.62 -0.51 16.42
C ARG A 25 -2.48 0.20 15.38
N GLU A 26 -3.45 1.01 15.81
CA GLU A 26 -4.33 1.74 14.89
C GLU A 26 -3.58 2.75 14.01
N GLU A 27 -2.52 3.38 14.54
CA GLU A 27 -1.71 4.31 13.75
C GLU A 27 -0.89 3.57 12.69
N LEU A 28 -0.34 2.41 13.04
CA LEU A 28 0.38 1.55 12.11
C LEU A 28 -0.55 0.99 11.04
N GLU A 29 -1.76 0.56 11.41
CA GLU A 29 -2.79 0.09 10.47
C GLU A 29 -3.17 1.21 9.49
N ARG A 30 -3.43 2.43 9.95
CA ARG A 30 -3.69 3.59 9.06
C ARG A 30 -2.51 3.91 8.13
N LYS A 31 -1.27 3.76 8.60
CA LYS A 31 -0.08 3.96 7.77
C LYS A 31 0.07 2.88 6.70
N ILE A 32 -0.29 1.64 7.02
CA ILE A 32 -0.30 0.51 6.08
C ILE A 32 -1.36 0.76 5.01
N GLU A 33 -2.61 1.06 5.42
CA GLU A 33 -3.71 1.36 4.50
C GLU A 33 -3.37 2.49 3.52
N ARG A 34 -2.76 3.57 4.03
CA ARG A 34 -2.29 4.65 3.15
C ARG A 34 -1.21 4.18 2.17
N THR A 35 -0.26 3.36 2.62
CA THR A 35 0.83 2.89 1.77
C THR A 35 0.33 1.90 0.72
N ASP A 36 -0.70 1.11 1.05
CA ASP A 36 -1.40 0.22 0.13
C ASP A 36 -2.04 1.01 -1.02
N GLY A 37 -2.80 2.06 -0.73
CA GLY A 37 -3.35 2.94 -1.76
C GLY A 37 -2.29 3.67 -2.60
N GLU A 38 -1.16 4.07 -2.00
CA GLU A 38 -0.01 4.63 -2.73
C GLU A 38 0.58 3.60 -3.73
N ILE A 39 0.57 2.30 -3.38
CA ILE A 39 1.02 1.20 -4.24
C ILE A 39 0.01 0.96 -5.36
N ASP A 40 -1.28 0.87 -5.05
CA ASP A 40 -2.34 0.64 -6.04
C ASP A 40 -2.31 1.71 -7.12
N GLU A 41 -2.26 2.99 -6.74
CA GLU A 41 -2.12 4.09 -7.69
C GLU A 41 -0.90 3.94 -8.60
N LEU A 42 0.24 3.51 -8.04
CA LEU A 42 1.47 3.36 -8.81
C LEU A 42 1.39 2.16 -9.76
N VAL A 43 0.80 1.05 -9.32
CA VAL A 43 0.53 -0.13 -10.15
C VAL A 43 -0.40 0.25 -11.30
N TYR A 44 -1.50 0.94 -11.03
CA TYR A 44 -2.43 1.41 -12.04
C TYR A 44 -1.74 2.32 -13.07
N LYS A 45 -0.88 3.23 -12.61
CA LYS A 45 -0.06 4.09 -13.51
C LYS A 45 0.93 3.27 -14.35
N LEU A 46 1.60 2.28 -13.79
CA LEU A 46 2.59 1.45 -14.49
C LEU A 46 1.94 0.59 -15.58
N TYR A 47 0.76 0.03 -15.31
CA TYR A 47 0.01 -0.78 -16.26
C TYR A 47 -0.97 0.02 -17.12
N ARG A 48 -1.10 1.34 -16.86
CA ARG A 48 -1.99 2.27 -17.56
C ARG A 48 -3.46 1.82 -17.53
N LEU A 49 -3.90 1.32 -16.38
CA LEU A 49 -5.30 0.93 -16.20
C LEU A 49 -6.20 2.15 -16.33
N THR A 50 -7.34 1.94 -16.97
CA THR A 50 -8.45 2.89 -17.04
C THR A 50 -9.34 2.79 -15.80
N GLU A 51 -10.18 3.79 -15.55
CA GLU A 51 -11.15 3.77 -14.44
C GLU A 51 -12.08 2.54 -14.50
N GLU A 52 -12.42 2.08 -15.71
CA GLU A 52 -13.22 0.86 -15.93
C GLU A 52 -12.47 -0.39 -15.45
N GLU A 53 -11.19 -0.52 -15.80
CA GLU A 53 -10.35 -1.65 -15.39
C GLU A 53 -10.06 -1.63 -13.89
N ILE A 54 -9.87 -0.44 -13.29
CA ILE A 54 -9.73 -0.30 -11.83
C ILE A 54 -11.00 -0.77 -11.13
N GLY A 55 -12.17 -0.35 -11.61
CA GLY A 55 -13.45 -0.80 -11.08
C GLY A 55 -13.66 -2.31 -11.17
N VAL A 56 -13.06 -3.00 -12.14
CA VAL A 56 -13.08 -4.47 -12.21
C VAL A 56 -12.16 -5.11 -11.16
N VAL A 57 -11.06 -4.45 -10.79
CA VAL A 57 -10.08 -4.95 -9.80
C VAL A 57 -10.55 -4.72 -8.37
N GLU A 58 -11.25 -3.62 -8.09
CA GLU A 58 -11.68 -3.22 -6.74
C GLU A 58 -13.12 -3.64 -6.36
N ASN A 59 -13.91 -4.19 -7.29
CA ASN A 59 -15.25 -4.76 -7.02
C ASN A 59 -15.21 -6.16 -6.41
#